data_AF-A0A1I5XX93-F1
#
_entry.id   AF-A0A1I5XX93-F1
#
_cell.length_a   1.000
_cell.length_b   1.000
_cell.length_c   1.000
_cell.angle_alpha   90.00
_cell.angle_beta   90.00
_cell.angle_gamma   90.00
#
_symmetry.space_group_name_H-M   'P 1'
#
loop_
_entity.id
_entity.type
_entity.pdbx_description
1 polymer ?
#
loop_
_entity_poly.entity_id
_entity_poly.type
_entity_poly.pdbx_seq_one_letter_code
_entity_poly.pdbx_strand_id
1 'polypeptide(L)'
;MRKWARLLYQPGIPLYGDTRITGSKEHVAISREAACEGIVLLKNNGTLPLSGKEKVALIGKASVDYVKGGGGSGDVFCKYIHSLYDGIKLKNISVYEPLIRFYKDELDKQYKDGLAPGMTKEVKIPDNLLEGAKSFTDTAIVVLNRFSGEGWDRSSIECNNEYNPWPSETSMPKVSGQIFPDGDFYLTSEEKEMVDTACACFEKVIVVLNIGGIIDLRWAKENPKIDAVLFIGQGGMEGGDAAADVIFGKVNPSGRLADTFAGTLEDYPSTEKFNESFDYVDYNEDIYVGYRYFETIPDADKKVVYPFGYGLSYTDFNIKVVGAAYSDEEIVFTIKVTNT
;
A
#
# COMPACT_ATOMS: atom_id res chain seq x y z
N MET A 1 3.52 35.26 -27.41
CA MET A 1 2.80 33.99 -27.17
C MET A 1 2.93 33.02 -28.36
N ARG A 2 4.08 32.34 -28.53
CA ARG A 2 4.26 31.26 -29.55
C ARG A 2 5.05 30.05 -29.03
N LYS A 3 5.20 29.89 -27.70
CA LYS A 3 5.95 28.76 -27.11
C LYS A 3 5.21 27.41 -27.18
N TRP A 4 3.89 27.41 -27.40
CA TRP A 4 3.04 26.22 -27.35
C TRP A 4 2.72 25.59 -28.71
N ALA A 5 3.17 26.20 -29.82
CA ALA A 5 2.71 25.83 -31.15
C ALA A 5 3.18 24.43 -31.60
N ARG A 6 4.42 24.01 -31.31
CA ARG A 6 4.96 22.74 -31.83
C ARG A 6 4.28 21.48 -31.27
N LEU A 7 3.88 21.47 -29.99
CA LEU A 7 3.19 20.34 -29.37
C LEU A 7 1.79 20.14 -29.96
N LEU A 8 1.08 21.23 -30.28
CA LEU A 8 -0.26 21.19 -30.89
C LEU A 8 -0.27 20.61 -32.32
N TYR A 9 0.89 20.56 -32.99
CA TYR A 9 1.04 19.99 -34.33
C TYR A 9 1.70 18.61 -34.34
N GLN A 10 1.93 18.00 -33.18
CA GLN A 10 2.17 16.56 -33.04
C GLN A 10 0.87 15.91 -32.53
N PRO A 11 -0.12 15.67 -33.41
CA PRO A 11 -1.29 14.91 -32.99
C PRO A 11 -0.81 13.57 -32.43
N GLY A 12 -1.48 13.09 -31.37
CA GLY A 12 -1.37 11.70 -30.93
C GLY A 12 -1.93 10.79 -32.02
N ILE A 13 -1.19 10.64 -33.12
CA ILE A 13 -1.50 9.70 -34.19
C ILE A 13 -1.29 8.31 -33.56
N PRO A 14 -2.23 7.36 -33.75
CA PRO A 14 -1.99 6.01 -33.29
C PRO A 14 -0.65 5.52 -33.88
N LEU A 15 0.22 4.97 -33.03
CA LEU A 15 1.52 4.45 -33.45
C LEU A 15 1.37 3.39 -34.59
N TYR A 16 0.18 2.78 -34.71
CA TYR A 16 -0.16 1.77 -35.71
C TYR A 16 -1.59 1.97 -36.28
N GLY A 17 -1.70 2.61 -37.45
CA GLY A 17 -2.95 2.70 -38.23
C GLY A 17 -4.11 3.38 -37.49
N ASP A 18 -5.33 2.83 -37.60
CA ASP A 18 -6.53 3.36 -36.92
C ASP A 18 -6.82 2.67 -35.57
N THR A 19 -5.90 1.85 -35.06
CA THR A 19 -6.15 1.01 -33.89
C THR A 19 -5.94 1.79 -32.59
N ARG A 20 -7.03 1.97 -31.83
CA ARG A 20 -6.96 2.40 -30.43
C ARG A 20 -6.76 1.17 -29.56
N ILE A 21 -5.52 0.93 -29.12
CA ILE A 21 -5.17 -0.16 -28.20
C ILE A 21 -5.33 0.39 -26.78
N THR A 22 -6.54 0.48 -26.24
CA THR A 22 -6.74 0.87 -24.82
C THR A 22 -7.38 -0.29 -24.07
N GLY A 23 -6.75 -0.71 -22.97
CA GLY A 23 -7.20 -1.84 -22.15
C GLY A 23 -7.10 -3.21 -22.85
N SER A 24 -6.11 -3.41 -23.73
CA SER A 24 -5.86 -4.72 -24.35
C SER A 24 -5.25 -5.71 -23.36
N LYS A 25 -5.17 -6.99 -23.74
CA LYS A 25 -4.56 -8.04 -22.90
C LYS A 25 -3.10 -7.75 -22.58
N GLU A 26 -2.37 -7.18 -23.53
CA GLU A 26 -0.97 -6.81 -23.40
C GLU A 26 -0.81 -5.68 -22.37
N HIS A 27 -1.73 -4.70 -22.36
CA HIS A 27 -1.71 -3.64 -21.35
C HIS A 27 -2.02 -4.19 -19.95
N VAL A 28 -2.97 -5.13 -19.85
CA VAL A 28 -3.27 -5.82 -18.59
C VAL A 28 -2.04 -6.58 -18.09
N ALA A 29 -1.33 -7.29 -18.98
CA ALA A 29 -0.13 -8.04 -18.62
C ALA A 29 0.99 -7.12 -18.11
N ILE A 30 1.27 -6.01 -18.80
CA ILE A 30 2.28 -5.03 -18.37
C ILE A 30 1.90 -4.39 -17.03
N SER A 31 0.62 -4.05 -16.84
CA SER A 31 0.12 -3.51 -15.57
C SER A 31 0.33 -4.49 -14.40
N ARG A 32 0.04 -5.79 -14.64
CA ARG A 32 0.27 -6.84 -13.65
C ARG A 32 1.76 -7.06 -13.35
N GLU A 33 2.61 -7.04 -14.39
CA GLU A 33 4.07 -7.15 -14.24
C GLU A 33 4.61 -6.00 -13.38
N ALA A 34 4.21 -4.76 -13.67
CA ALA A 34 4.57 -3.59 -12.87
C ALA A 34 4.07 -3.71 -11.41
N ALA A 35 2.85 -4.18 -11.19
CA ALA A 35 2.33 -4.42 -9.84
C ALA A 35 3.14 -5.50 -9.10
N CYS A 36 3.50 -6.59 -9.76
CA CYS A 36 4.36 -7.64 -9.20
C CYS A 36 5.73 -7.12 -8.78
N GLU A 37 6.42 -6.37 -9.66
CA GLU A 37 7.76 -5.84 -9.39
C GLU A 37 7.76 -4.71 -8.36
N GLY A 38 6.63 -3.99 -8.20
CA GLY A 38 6.46 -2.92 -7.23
C GLY A 38 6.15 -3.38 -5.81
N ILE A 39 5.75 -4.63 -5.59
CA ILE A 39 5.47 -5.17 -4.26
C ILE A 39 6.76 -5.26 -3.43
N VAL A 40 6.73 -4.68 -2.23
CA VAL A 40 7.87 -4.65 -1.30
C VAL A 40 7.62 -5.61 -0.13
N LEU A 41 8.50 -6.59 0.03
CA LEU A 41 8.51 -7.45 1.22
C LEU A 41 9.25 -6.71 2.35
N LEU A 42 8.54 -6.35 3.42
CA LEU A 42 9.09 -5.56 4.52
C LEU A 42 9.60 -6.41 5.69
N LYS A 43 8.99 -7.58 5.89
CA LYS A 43 9.36 -8.53 6.93
C LYS A 43 9.03 -9.92 6.44
N ASN A 44 9.90 -10.89 6.75
CA ASN A 44 9.64 -12.31 6.53
C ASN A 44 10.57 -13.15 7.42
N ASN A 45 10.00 -13.99 8.29
CA ASN A 45 10.75 -14.93 9.12
C ASN A 45 10.85 -16.34 8.51
N GLY A 46 10.59 -16.48 7.20
CA GLY A 46 10.57 -17.76 6.48
C GLY A 46 9.17 -18.31 6.24
N THR A 47 8.12 -17.60 6.67
CA THR A 47 6.72 -17.99 6.42
C THR A 47 6.31 -17.83 4.97
N LEU A 48 6.81 -16.80 4.26
CA LEU A 48 6.56 -16.62 2.83
C LEU A 48 7.74 -17.10 1.98
N PRO A 49 7.49 -17.61 0.76
CA PRO A 49 6.16 -17.79 0.14
C PRO A 49 5.38 -18.97 0.72
N LEU A 50 4.04 -18.90 0.66
CA LEU A 50 3.17 -20.03 0.97
C LEU A 50 3.26 -21.08 -0.14
N SER A 51 3.22 -22.37 0.22
CA SER A 51 3.37 -23.53 -0.67
C SER A 51 2.25 -23.71 -1.73
N GLY A 52 1.20 -22.87 -1.69
CA GLY A 52 0.06 -22.93 -2.62
C GLY A 52 -0.92 -24.07 -2.31
N LYS A 53 -0.72 -24.80 -1.22
CA LYS A 53 -1.64 -25.82 -0.69
C LYS A 53 -2.25 -25.41 0.65
N GLU A 54 -1.71 -24.38 1.29
CA GLU A 54 -2.26 -23.87 2.54
C GLU A 54 -3.69 -23.37 2.34
N LYS A 55 -4.52 -23.68 3.33
CA LYS A 55 -5.77 -22.97 3.56
C LYS A 55 -5.44 -21.64 4.24
N VAL A 56 -6.14 -20.57 3.90
CA VAL A 56 -5.91 -19.26 4.53
C VAL A 56 -7.20 -18.65 5.05
N ALA A 57 -7.10 -17.95 6.17
CA ALA A 57 -8.15 -17.07 6.68
C ALA A 57 -7.77 -15.64 6.28
N LEU A 58 -8.60 -14.97 5.48
CA LEU A 58 -8.41 -13.55 5.20
C LEU A 58 -9.11 -12.76 6.30
N ILE A 59 -8.33 -11.94 7.00
CA ILE A 59 -8.77 -11.13 8.12
C ILE A 59 -8.65 -9.66 7.71
N GLY A 60 -9.72 -8.90 7.97
CA GLY A 60 -9.86 -7.50 7.59
C GLY A 60 -10.66 -7.30 6.32
N LYS A 61 -11.51 -6.27 6.34
CA LYS A 61 -12.41 -5.91 5.23
C LYS A 61 -11.64 -5.66 3.93
N ALA A 62 -10.41 -5.17 4.03
CA ALA A 62 -9.53 -4.84 2.91
C ALA A 62 -9.18 -6.07 2.04
N SER A 63 -9.41 -7.28 2.54
CA SER A 63 -9.28 -8.51 1.74
C SER A 63 -10.22 -8.54 0.52
N VAL A 64 -11.35 -7.84 0.60
CA VAL A 64 -12.33 -7.66 -0.48
C VAL A 64 -12.57 -6.19 -0.85
N ASP A 65 -12.35 -5.25 0.09
CA ASP A 65 -12.46 -3.79 -0.09
C ASP A 65 -11.21 -3.19 -0.75
N TYR A 66 -10.80 -3.72 -1.89
CA TYR A 66 -9.49 -3.37 -2.47
C TYR A 66 -9.45 -1.95 -3.07
N VAL A 67 -8.40 -1.21 -2.74
CA VAL A 67 -8.10 0.13 -3.25
C VAL A 67 -7.13 0.01 -4.43
N LYS A 68 -7.64 0.24 -5.64
CA LYS A 68 -6.86 0.15 -6.88
C LYS A 68 -5.93 1.34 -7.15
N GLY A 69 -6.16 2.46 -6.48
CA GLY A 69 -5.47 3.73 -6.70
C GLY A 69 -6.15 4.86 -5.93
N GLY A 70 -5.51 6.03 -5.93
CA GLY A 70 -6.09 7.24 -5.35
C GLY A 70 -7.23 7.83 -6.18
N GLY A 71 -7.99 8.74 -5.57
CA GLY A 71 -9.07 9.49 -6.23
C GLY A 71 -8.59 10.73 -6.97
N GLY A 72 -9.55 11.44 -7.60
CA GLY A 72 -9.28 12.69 -8.31
C GLY A 72 -8.96 12.50 -9.79
N SER A 73 -8.17 13.40 -10.38
CA SER A 73 -7.84 13.36 -11.81
C SER A 73 -7.06 12.10 -12.24
N GLY A 74 -6.42 11.41 -11.29
CA GLY A 74 -5.69 10.16 -11.53
C GLY A 74 -6.56 8.89 -11.55
N ASP A 75 -7.87 9.00 -11.29
CA ASP A 75 -8.75 7.85 -11.28
C ASP A 75 -9.02 7.30 -12.70
N VAL A 76 -9.18 5.98 -12.80
CA VAL A 76 -9.38 5.25 -14.06
C VAL A 76 -10.54 4.28 -13.92
N PHE A 77 -11.51 4.38 -14.83
CA PHE A 77 -12.59 3.40 -14.96
C PHE A 77 -12.05 2.07 -15.51
N CYS A 78 -12.06 1.05 -14.66
CA CYS A 78 -11.60 -0.29 -15.03
C CYS A 78 -12.79 -1.19 -15.38
N LYS A 79 -12.57 -2.17 -16.27
CA LYS A 79 -13.58 -3.19 -16.60
C LYS A 79 -13.92 -4.08 -15.39
N TYR A 80 -12.93 -4.31 -14.53
CA TYR A 80 -13.01 -5.06 -13.29
C TYR A 80 -11.93 -4.57 -12.34
N ILE A 81 -11.99 -5.00 -11.10
CA ILE A 81 -10.96 -4.81 -10.08
C ILE A 81 -10.86 -6.13 -9.33
N HIS A 82 -9.68 -6.72 -9.24
CA HIS A 82 -9.47 -7.91 -8.42
C HIS A 82 -8.89 -7.52 -7.06
N SER A 83 -9.62 -7.87 -6.01
CA SER A 83 -9.13 -7.83 -4.64
C SER A 83 -8.11 -8.94 -4.38
N LEU A 84 -7.47 -8.91 -3.21
CA LEU A 84 -6.60 -10.01 -2.79
C LEU A 84 -7.40 -11.32 -2.71
N TYR A 85 -8.63 -11.29 -2.20
CA TYR A 85 -9.50 -12.45 -2.20
C TYR A 85 -9.69 -13.02 -3.62
N ASP A 86 -10.00 -12.16 -4.61
CA ASP A 86 -10.21 -12.60 -5.99
C ASP A 86 -8.93 -13.24 -6.57
N GLY A 87 -7.77 -12.60 -6.36
CA GLY A 87 -6.48 -13.10 -6.80
C GLY A 87 -6.10 -14.45 -6.19
N ILE A 88 -6.47 -14.68 -4.92
CA ILE A 88 -6.27 -15.97 -4.22
C ILE A 88 -7.23 -17.04 -4.78
N LYS A 89 -8.50 -16.68 -5.00
CA LYS A 89 -9.51 -17.59 -5.56
C LYS A 89 -9.15 -18.05 -6.97
N LEU A 90 -8.64 -17.16 -7.81
CA LEU A 90 -8.18 -17.50 -9.16
C LEU A 90 -7.02 -18.50 -9.18
N LYS A 91 -6.28 -18.62 -8.07
CA LYS A 91 -5.21 -19.63 -7.91
C LYS A 91 -5.70 -20.94 -7.28
N ASN A 92 -7.01 -21.11 -7.10
CA ASN A 92 -7.63 -22.27 -6.47
C ASN A 92 -7.16 -22.53 -5.03
N ILE A 93 -6.73 -21.48 -4.33
CA ILE A 93 -6.38 -21.56 -2.91
C ILE A 93 -7.67 -21.54 -2.08
N SER A 94 -7.71 -22.39 -1.06
CA SER A 94 -8.86 -22.51 -0.16
C SER A 94 -8.88 -21.37 0.86
N VAL A 95 -9.96 -20.58 0.86
CA VAL A 95 -10.19 -19.48 1.80
C VAL A 95 -11.34 -19.83 2.73
N TYR A 96 -11.30 -19.37 3.98
CA TYR A 96 -12.44 -19.46 4.88
C TYR A 96 -13.57 -18.49 4.45
N GLU A 97 -14.43 -18.96 3.55
CA GLU A 97 -15.51 -18.17 2.92
C GLU A 97 -16.51 -17.49 3.88
N PRO A 98 -16.83 -18.03 5.09
CA PRO A 98 -17.74 -17.34 6.00
C PRO A 98 -17.26 -15.95 6.42
N LEU A 99 -15.95 -15.74 6.62
CA LEU A 99 -15.40 -14.40 6.89
C LEU A 99 -15.56 -13.46 5.68
N ILE A 100 -15.37 -13.99 4.48
CA ILE A 100 -15.50 -13.21 3.25
C ILE A 100 -16.93 -12.71 3.05
N ARG A 101 -17.92 -13.57 3.31
CA ARG A 101 -19.34 -13.19 3.25
C ARG A 101 -19.66 -12.13 4.30
N PHE A 102 -19.19 -12.32 5.53
CA PHE A 102 -19.35 -11.35 6.60
C PHE A 102 -18.79 -9.96 6.20
N TYR A 103 -17.55 -9.88 5.70
CA TYR A 103 -16.99 -8.60 5.27
C TYR A 103 -17.77 -7.97 4.11
N LYS A 104 -18.19 -8.74 3.11
CA LYS A 104 -19.02 -8.22 2.01
C LYS A 104 -20.36 -7.67 2.52
N ASP A 105 -21.03 -8.37 3.43
CA ASP A 105 -22.29 -7.93 4.01
C ASP A 105 -22.13 -6.63 4.84
N GLU A 106 -21.02 -6.46 5.57
CA GLU A 106 -20.74 -5.22 6.31
C GLU A 106 -20.34 -4.07 5.38
N LEU A 107 -19.56 -4.33 4.33
CA LEU A 107 -19.21 -3.33 3.31
C LEU A 107 -20.43 -2.85 2.55
N ASP A 108 -21.35 -3.74 2.20
CA ASP A 108 -22.61 -3.38 1.52
C ASP A 108 -23.47 -2.41 2.35
N LYS A 109 -23.37 -2.44 3.69
CA LYS A 109 -24.04 -1.46 4.56
C LYS A 109 -23.32 -0.11 4.47
N GLN A 110 -22.00 -0.12 4.62
CA GLN A 110 -21.17 1.09 4.58
C GLN A 110 -21.24 1.82 3.22
N TYR A 111 -21.28 1.08 2.11
CA TYR A 111 -21.45 1.66 0.78
C TYR A 111 -22.84 2.27 0.56
N LYS A 112 -23.90 1.75 1.20
CA LYS A 112 -25.22 2.39 1.19
C LYS A 112 -25.23 3.73 1.93
N ASP A 113 -24.33 3.89 2.89
CA ASP A 113 -24.08 5.15 3.59
C ASP A 113 -23.15 6.10 2.81
N GLY A 114 -22.79 5.75 1.57
CA GLY A 114 -22.01 6.58 0.66
C GLY A 114 -20.49 6.46 0.80
N LEU A 115 -20.00 5.49 1.58
CA LEU A 115 -18.57 5.22 1.71
C LEU A 115 -18.00 4.51 0.48
N ALA A 116 -16.69 4.62 0.30
CA ALA A 116 -15.96 4.08 -0.84
C ALA A 116 -14.80 3.17 -0.37
N PRO A 117 -14.21 2.34 -1.26
CA PRO A 117 -13.10 1.48 -0.87
C PRO A 117 -11.94 2.21 -0.22
N GLY A 118 -11.46 1.68 0.91
CA GLY A 118 -10.43 2.32 1.74
C GLY A 118 -10.91 3.51 2.59
N MET A 119 -12.15 3.93 2.42
CA MET A 119 -12.87 4.89 3.28
C MET A 119 -14.02 4.18 4.02
N THR A 120 -13.76 2.97 4.52
CA THR A 120 -14.70 2.17 5.32
C THR A 120 -14.07 1.85 6.67
N LYS A 121 -14.90 1.61 7.69
CA LYS A 121 -14.49 1.20 9.04
C LYS A 121 -14.31 -0.30 9.11
N GLU A 122 -13.27 -0.72 9.84
CA GLU A 122 -13.11 -2.12 10.20
C GLU A 122 -14.19 -2.56 11.19
N VAL A 123 -14.53 -3.84 11.17
CA VAL A 123 -15.63 -4.42 11.94
C VAL A 123 -15.13 -5.55 12.82
N LYS A 124 -15.62 -5.60 14.06
CA LYS A 124 -15.30 -6.69 14.98
C LYS A 124 -15.79 -8.03 14.42
N ILE A 125 -14.89 -8.99 14.37
CA ILE A 125 -15.18 -10.35 13.89
C ILE A 125 -16.04 -11.08 14.94
N PRO A 126 -17.21 -11.62 14.57
CA PRO A 126 -18.00 -12.45 15.47
C PRO A 126 -17.25 -13.70 15.95
N ASP A 127 -17.35 -14.02 17.24
CA ASP A 127 -16.61 -15.13 17.87
C ASP A 127 -16.81 -16.47 17.15
N ASN A 128 -18.03 -16.76 16.70
CA ASN A 128 -18.35 -17.99 15.98
C ASN A 128 -17.64 -18.08 14.61
N LEU A 129 -17.43 -16.95 13.93
CA LEU A 129 -16.68 -16.91 12.67
C LEU A 129 -15.18 -17.05 12.94
N LEU A 130 -14.69 -16.46 14.03
CA LEU A 130 -13.30 -16.59 14.46
C LEU A 130 -12.96 -18.05 14.84
N GLU A 131 -13.81 -18.71 15.63
CA GLU A 131 -13.65 -20.13 15.98
C GLU A 131 -13.65 -21.03 14.75
N GLY A 132 -14.54 -20.75 13.79
CA GLY A 132 -14.58 -21.47 12.53
C GLY A 132 -13.33 -21.24 11.67
N ALA A 133 -12.79 -20.03 11.64
CA ALA A 133 -11.57 -19.71 10.92
C ALA A 133 -10.35 -20.41 11.53
N LYS A 134 -10.23 -20.43 12.87
CA LYS A 134 -9.19 -21.17 13.60
C LYS A 134 -9.27 -22.68 13.34
N SER A 135 -10.47 -23.23 13.28
CA SER A 135 -10.68 -24.65 12.97
C SER A 135 -10.34 -24.99 11.52
N PHE A 136 -10.35 -23.99 10.63
CA PHE A 136 -10.11 -24.17 9.20
C PHE A 136 -8.63 -24.11 8.83
N THR A 137 -7.84 -23.26 9.50
CA THR A 137 -6.42 -23.06 9.22
C THR A 137 -5.69 -22.34 10.36
N ASP A 138 -4.38 -22.58 10.46
CA ASP A 138 -3.46 -21.87 11.34
C ASP A 138 -2.81 -20.64 10.66
N THR A 139 -3.15 -20.36 9.40
CA THR A 139 -2.59 -19.23 8.62
C THR A 139 -3.61 -18.13 8.39
N ALA A 140 -3.34 -16.95 8.97
CA ALA A 140 -4.08 -15.73 8.74
C ALA A 140 -3.31 -14.77 7.82
N ILE A 141 -4.04 -14.17 6.87
CA ILE A 141 -3.57 -13.01 6.10
C ILE A 141 -4.42 -11.82 6.52
N VAL A 142 -3.84 -10.93 7.31
CA VAL A 142 -4.45 -9.68 7.76
C VAL A 142 -4.23 -8.62 6.69
N VAL A 143 -5.30 -8.01 6.19
CA VAL A 143 -5.25 -7.02 5.11
C VAL A 143 -5.71 -5.68 5.64
N LEU A 144 -4.94 -4.63 5.38
CA LEU A 144 -5.27 -3.25 5.70
C LEU A 144 -5.32 -2.44 4.40
N ASN A 145 -6.22 -1.47 4.34
CA ASN A 145 -6.31 -0.53 3.23
C ASN A 145 -6.37 0.92 3.70
N ARG A 146 -5.94 1.82 2.81
CA ARG A 146 -6.06 3.27 2.96
C ARG A 146 -6.39 3.87 1.61
N PHE A 147 -7.24 4.89 1.59
CA PHE A 147 -7.56 5.67 0.40
C PHE A 147 -7.16 7.13 0.60
N SER A 148 -6.66 7.75 -0.46
CA SER A 148 -6.34 9.18 -0.52
C SER A 148 -6.60 9.67 -1.95
N GLY A 149 -6.72 10.97 -2.16
CA GLY A 149 -6.97 11.50 -3.49
C GLY A 149 -6.73 13.00 -3.58
N GLU A 150 -6.83 13.53 -4.79
CA GLU A 150 -6.72 14.96 -5.03
C GLU A 150 -7.77 15.76 -4.24
N GLY A 151 -7.35 16.89 -3.68
CA GLY A 151 -8.24 17.86 -3.05
C GLY A 151 -8.39 17.75 -1.54
N TRP A 152 -7.69 16.82 -0.87
CA TRP A 152 -7.65 16.73 0.59
C TRP A 152 -6.36 16.04 1.07
N ASP A 153 -5.88 16.42 2.25
CA ASP A 153 -4.75 15.76 2.91
C ASP A 153 -5.23 14.64 3.84
N ARG A 154 -4.38 13.63 4.05
CA ARG A 154 -4.64 12.47 4.93
C ARG A 154 -4.62 12.83 6.43
N SER A 155 -5.42 13.81 6.82
CA SER A 155 -5.60 14.27 8.18
C SER A 155 -7.09 14.40 8.51
N SER A 156 -7.40 14.50 9.80
CA SER A 156 -8.74 14.88 10.26
C SER A 156 -8.92 16.40 10.34
N ILE A 157 -7.86 17.16 10.04
CA ILE A 157 -7.87 18.62 10.05
C ILE A 157 -8.50 19.07 8.73
N GLU A 158 -9.61 19.78 8.85
CA GLU A 158 -10.13 20.56 7.73
C GLU A 158 -9.20 21.76 7.52
N CYS A 159 -8.40 21.75 6.45
CA CYS A 159 -7.68 22.94 6.01
C CYS A 159 -8.68 23.87 5.30
N ASN A 160 -9.36 24.70 6.12
CA ASN A 160 -10.56 25.50 5.83
C ASN A 160 -11.86 24.70 5.97
N ASN A 161 -13.02 25.30 6.26
CA ASN A 161 -13.99 25.61 5.18
C ASN A 161 -13.40 25.46 3.75
N GLU A 162 -12.88 24.28 3.39
CA GLU A 162 -12.28 23.97 2.09
C GLU A 162 -13.22 24.54 1.06
N TYR A 163 -12.70 25.00 -0.09
CA TYR A 163 -13.60 25.14 -1.22
C TYR A 163 -14.24 23.78 -1.40
N ASN A 164 -15.42 23.64 -0.81
CA ASN A 164 -16.33 22.58 -1.00
C ASN A 164 -17.19 23.19 -2.10
N PRO A 165 -16.96 22.80 -3.36
CA PRO A 165 -17.82 23.27 -4.44
C PRO A 165 -19.30 22.97 -4.16
N TRP A 166 -19.58 22.15 -3.14
CA TRP A 166 -20.85 21.59 -2.73
C TRP A 166 -21.08 21.85 -1.23
N PRO A 167 -21.39 23.09 -0.78
CA PRO A 167 -21.49 23.46 0.64
C PRO A 167 -22.43 22.61 1.51
N SER A 168 -23.31 21.83 0.88
CA SER A 168 -24.21 20.87 1.53
C SER A 168 -23.62 19.47 1.73
N GLU A 169 -22.45 19.18 1.16
CA GLU A 169 -21.79 17.87 1.21
C GLU A 169 -20.74 17.78 2.32
N THR A 170 -20.53 16.58 2.86
CA THR A 170 -19.51 16.34 3.88
C THR A 170 -18.12 16.31 3.23
N SER A 171 -17.17 17.07 3.77
CA SER A 171 -15.78 17.10 3.29
C SER A 171 -15.06 15.77 3.52
N MET A 172 -14.07 15.47 2.70
CA MET A 172 -13.27 14.25 2.83
C MET A 172 -12.46 14.18 4.15
N PRO A 173 -11.82 15.25 4.65
CA PRO A 173 -11.16 15.23 5.95
C PRO A 173 -12.11 14.89 7.11
N LYS A 174 -13.37 15.35 7.05
CA LYS A 174 -14.38 15.03 8.07
C LYS A 174 -14.81 13.58 8.01
N VAL A 175 -15.03 13.02 6.82
CA VAL A 175 -15.29 11.57 6.66
C VAL A 175 -14.09 10.77 7.17
N SER A 176 -12.87 11.17 6.79
CA SER A 176 -11.62 10.56 7.24
C SER A 176 -11.51 10.57 8.77
N GLY A 177 -11.72 11.70 9.43
CA GLY A 177 -11.66 11.80 10.90
C GLY A 177 -12.72 10.98 11.64
N GLN A 178 -13.85 10.64 11.00
CA GLN A 178 -14.85 9.73 11.59
C GLN A 178 -14.43 8.25 11.49
N ILE A 179 -13.61 7.91 10.51
CA ILE A 179 -13.13 6.56 10.24
C ILE A 179 -11.82 6.31 10.96
N PHE A 180 -10.91 7.29 10.92
CA PHE A 180 -9.57 7.28 11.48
C PHE A 180 -9.46 8.38 12.56
N PRO A 181 -10.03 8.17 13.76
CA PRO A 181 -10.11 9.20 14.79
C PRO A 181 -8.73 9.65 15.32
N ASP A 182 -7.75 8.75 15.31
CA ASP A 182 -6.35 9.06 15.68
C ASP A 182 -5.53 9.57 14.48
N GLY A 183 -6.15 9.77 13.32
CA GLY A 183 -5.51 10.11 12.06
C GLY A 183 -5.21 8.89 11.17
N ASP A 184 -5.29 9.08 9.86
CA ASP A 184 -5.13 8.03 8.84
C ASP A 184 -3.76 7.31 8.91
N PHE A 185 -2.74 8.00 9.43
CA PHE A 185 -1.39 7.47 9.62
C PHE A 185 -1.32 6.35 10.67
N TYR A 186 -2.24 6.31 11.63
CA TYR A 186 -2.23 5.30 12.69
C TYR A 186 -3.33 4.26 12.48
N LEU A 187 -3.17 3.09 13.10
CA LEU A 187 -4.26 2.10 13.14
C LEU A 187 -5.41 2.59 14.02
N THR A 188 -6.64 2.33 13.60
CA THR A 188 -7.83 2.53 14.45
C THR A 188 -7.85 1.52 15.60
N SER A 189 -8.72 1.74 16.59
CA SER A 189 -8.98 0.78 17.67
C SER A 189 -9.38 -0.60 17.15
N GLU A 190 -10.25 -0.63 16.15
CA GLU A 190 -10.79 -1.85 15.54
C GLU A 190 -9.72 -2.58 14.73
N GLU A 191 -8.84 -1.85 14.02
CA GLU A 191 -7.71 -2.43 13.32
C GLU A 191 -6.67 -3.03 14.27
N LYS A 192 -6.39 -2.36 15.40
CA LYS A 192 -5.54 -2.89 16.47
C LYS A 192 -6.14 -4.17 17.05
N GLU A 193 -7.43 -4.15 17.43
CA GLU A 193 -8.13 -5.33 17.95
C GLU A 193 -8.10 -6.50 16.94
N MET A 194 -8.30 -6.21 15.65
CA MET A 194 -8.22 -7.20 14.59
C MET A 194 -6.82 -7.84 14.49
N VAL A 195 -5.76 -7.03 14.49
CA VAL A 195 -4.37 -7.52 14.44
C VAL A 195 -4.05 -8.36 15.68
N ASP A 196 -4.43 -7.89 16.87
CA ASP A 196 -4.22 -8.61 18.14
C ASP A 196 -4.97 -9.94 18.14
N THR A 197 -6.21 -9.95 17.65
CA THR A 197 -7.03 -11.16 17.51
C THR A 197 -6.36 -12.16 16.57
N ALA A 198 -5.84 -11.72 15.43
CA ALA A 198 -5.12 -12.58 14.50
C ALA A 198 -3.86 -13.18 15.15
N CYS A 199 -3.05 -12.34 15.82
CA CYS A 199 -1.82 -12.76 16.51
C CYS A 199 -2.08 -13.73 17.67
N ALA A 200 -3.25 -13.64 18.32
CA ALA A 200 -3.64 -14.53 19.40
C ALA A 200 -4.22 -15.87 18.89
N CYS A 201 -4.78 -15.90 17.68
CA CYS A 201 -5.59 -17.01 17.20
C CYS A 201 -4.89 -17.91 16.16
N PHE A 202 -3.88 -17.40 15.46
CA PHE A 202 -3.23 -18.09 14.35
C PHE A 202 -1.73 -18.26 14.60
N GLU A 203 -1.16 -19.35 14.08
CA GLU A 203 0.28 -19.63 14.22
C GLU A 203 1.11 -18.83 13.21
N LYS A 204 0.56 -18.62 12.01
CA LYS A 204 1.18 -17.84 10.93
C LYS A 204 0.34 -16.61 10.63
N VAL A 205 0.88 -15.42 10.85
CA VAL A 205 0.23 -14.13 10.58
C VAL A 205 1.02 -13.34 9.57
N ILE A 206 0.42 -13.15 8.40
CA ILE A 206 0.95 -12.34 7.31
C ILE A 206 0.13 -11.05 7.24
N VAL A 207 0.80 -9.90 7.22
CA VAL A 207 0.15 -8.59 7.02
C VAL A 207 0.32 -8.15 5.56
N VAL A 208 -0.75 -7.70 4.93
CA VAL A 208 -0.75 -7.13 3.57
C VAL A 208 -1.29 -5.70 3.63
N LEU A 209 -0.49 -4.75 3.16
CA LEU A 209 -0.77 -3.31 3.19
C LEU A 209 -1.15 -2.81 1.79
N ASN A 210 -2.45 -2.65 1.55
CA ASN A 210 -3.02 -2.01 0.37
C ASN A 210 -3.20 -0.51 0.61
N ILE A 211 -2.09 0.20 0.75
CA ILE A 211 -2.06 1.62 1.11
C ILE A 211 -1.36 2.43 0.02
N GLY A 212 -1.84 3.64 -0.24
CA GLY A 212 -1.17 4.58 -1.16
C GLY A 212 -0.21 5.51 -0.43
N GLY A 213 -0.58 5.91 0.79
CA GLY A 213 0.27 6.73 1.65
C GLY A 213 0.78 5.93 2.86
N ILE A 214 1.92 6.38 3.39
CA ILE A 214 2.62 5.74 4.52
C ILE A 214 1.77 5.78 5.79
N ILE A 215 1.85 4.73 6.60
CA ILE A 215 1.27 4.62 7.95
C ILE A 215 2.35 4.18 8.95
N ASP A 216 2.10 4.31 10.24
CA ASP A 216 2.92 3.72 11.30
C ASP A 216 2.96 2.20 11.12
N LEU A 217 4.17 1.63 11.06
CA LEU A 217 4.41 0.18 10.95
C LEU A 217 5.24 -0.39 12.11
N ARG A 218 5.47 0.36 13.20
CA ARG A 218 6.17 -0.15 14.39
C ARG A 218 5.48 -1.38 14.95
N TRP A 219 4.15 -1.33 15.06
CA TRP A 219 3.32 -2.46 15.51
C TRP A 219 3.56 -3.74 14.69
N ALA A 220 3.82 -3.61 13.39
CA ALA A 220 4.07 -4.76 12.50
C ALA A 220 5.53 -5.24 12.57
N LYS A 221 6.47 -4.29 12.62
CA LYS A 221 7.91 -4.56 12.70
C LYS A 221 8.27 -5.23 14.02
N GLU A 222 7.83 -4.66 15.13
CA GLU A 222 8.23 -5.02 16.49
C GLU A 222 7.50 -6.25 17.04
N ASN A 223 6.31 -6.56 16.53
CA ASN A 223 5.53 -7.70 17.01
C ASN A 223 6.10 -9.03 16.47
N PRO A 224 6.64 -9.92 17.33
CA PRO A 224 7.21 -11.19 16.89
C PRO A 224 6.18 -12.22 16.41
N LYS A 225 4.87 -11.98 16.67
CA LYS A 225 3.77 -12.83 16.18
C LYS A 225 3.38 -12.55 14.73
N ILE A 226 3.85 -11.45 14.15
CA ILE A 226 3.66 -11.15 12.73
C ILE A 226 4.87 -11.70 11.97
N ASP A 227 4.65 -12.73 11.18
CA ASP A 227 5.68 -13.47 10.45
C ASP A 227 6.19 -12.73 9.22
N ALA A 228 5.27 -12.10 8.50
CA ALA A 228 5.58 -11.39 7.27
C ALA A 228 4.74 -10.14 7.08
N VAL A 229 5.30 -9.15 6.38
CA VAL A 229 4.63 -7.89 6.03
C VAL A 229 4.91 -7.60 4.57
N LEU A 230 3.86 -7.45 3.76
CA LEU A 230 3.93 -7.04 2.36
C LEU A 230 3.31 -5.65 2.20
N PHE A 231 4.05 -4.75 1.59
CA PHE A 231 3.52 -3.51 1.05
C PHE A 231 3.21 -3.71 -0.43
N ILE A 232 1.92 -3.67 -0.79
CA ILE A 232 1.46 -3.93 -2.17
C ILE A 232 1.10 -2.66 -2.94
N GLY A 233 1.23 -1.49 -2.30
CA GLY A 233 0.77 -0.23 -2.85
C GLY A 233 -0.70 -0.28 -3.25
N GLN A 234 -1.01 0.36 -4.37
CA GLN A 234 -2.32 0.34 -5.02
C GLN A 234 -2.12 -0.01 -6.50
N GLY A 235 -1.94 -1.29 -6.79
CA GLY A 235 -1.47 -1.82 -8.08
C GLY A 235 -2.50 -1.87 -9.21
N GLY A 236 -3.48 -0.96 -9.24
CA GLY A 236 -4.52 -0.95 -10.28
C GLY A 236 -5.42 -2.19 -10.24
N MET A 237 -6.06 -2.49 -11.38
CA MET A 237 -7.07 -3.57 -11.48
C MET A 237 -6.55 -4.99 -11.28
N GLU A 238 -5.23 -5.20 -11.44
CA GLU A 238 -4.55 -6.50 -11.29
C GLU A 238 -3.77 -6.62 -9.96
N GLY A 239 -3.79 -5.60 -9.09
CA GLY A 239 -2.90 -5.59 -7.93
C GLY A 239 -3.20 -6.69 -6.90
N GLY A 240 -4.47 -7.10 -6.72
CA GLY A 240 -4.82 -8.27 -5.91
C GLY A 240 -4.29 -9.58 -6.48
N ASP A 241 -4.30 -9.71 -7.81
CA ASP A 241 -3.76 -10.85 -8.55
C ASP A 241 -2.24 -10.97 -8.40
N ALA A 242 -1.55 -9.83 -8.53
CA ALA A 242 -0.11 -9.68 -8.34
C ALA A 242 0.31 -9.96 -6.88
N ALA A 243 -0.41 -9.40 -5.90
CA ALA A 243 -0.18 -9.67 -4.48
C ALA A 243 -0.28 -11.17 -4.18
N ALA A 244 -1.29 -11.84 -4.73
CA ALA A 244 -1.41 -13.28 -4.58
C ALA A 244 -0.29 -14.04 -5.31
N ASP A 245 0.21 -13.58 -6.47
CA ASP A 245 1.36 -14.24 -7.15
C ASP A 245 2.63 -14.19 -6.28
N VAL A 246 2.86 -13.08 -5.60
CA VAL A 246 3.97 -12.92 -4.66
C VAL A 246 3.77 -13.81 -3.44
N ILE A 247 2.63 -13.71 -2.73
CA ILE A 247 2.35 -14.48 -1.49
C ILE A 247 2.53 -15.99 -1.69
N PHE A 248 2.14 -16.52 -2.85
CA PHE A 248 2.23 -17.94 -3.18
C PHE A 248 3.47 -18.31 -4.03
N GLY A 249 4.47 -17.44 -4.07
CA GLY A 249 5.79 -17.75 -4.63
C GLY A 249 5.85 -17.95 -6.14
N LYS A 250 4.82 -17.53 -6.89
CA LYS A 250 4.88 -17.50 -8.36
C LYS A 250 5.79 -16.37 -8.84
N VAL A 251 5.90 -15.31 -8.05
CA VAL A 251 6.82 -14.19 -8.25
C VAL A 251 7.63 -14.00 -6.97
N ASN A 252 8.94 -13.79 -7.11
CA ASN A 252 9.80 -13.39 -6.00
C ASN A 252 9.75 -11.86 -5.86
N PRO A 253 9.40 -11.28 -4.70
CA PRO A 253 9.30 -9.84 -4.55
C PRO A 253 10.64 -9.16 -4.79
N SER A 254 10.61 -8.07 -5.54
CA SER A 254 11.80 -7.30 -5.94
C SER A 254 11.67 -5.80 -5.66
N GLY A 255 10.50 -5.35 -5.20
CA GLY A 255 10.23 -3.94 -4.94
C GLY A 255 11.12 -3.38 -3.83
N ARG A 256 11.35 -2.07 -3.90
CA ARG A 256 12.10 -1.29 -2.91
C ARG A 256 11.30 -0.05 -2.53
N LEU A 257 11.34 0.33 -1.26
CA LEU A 257 10.64 1.52 -0.78
C LEU A 257 11.18 2.78 -1.47
N ALA A 258 10.27 3.59 -2.02
CA ALA A 258 10.59 4.90 -2.58
C ALA A 258 10.65 6.02 -1.53
N ASP A 259 10.20 5.75 -0.31
CA ASP A 259 10.15 6.69 0.80
C ASP A 259 10.69 6.05 2.09
N THR A 260 11.07 6.88 3.06
CA THR A 260 11.43 6.42 4.41
C THR A 260 10.17 6.27 5.25
N PHE A 261 9.99 5.12 5.92
CA PHE A 261 8.89 4.90 6.86
C PHE A 261 9.41 5.22 8.27
N ALA A 262 9.00 6.34 8.84
CA ALA A 262 9.35 6.75 10.20
C ALA A 262 8.36 6.21 11.26
N GLY A 263 8.73 6.34 12.54
CA GLY A 263 7.97 5.82 13.68
C GLY A 263 6.67 6.57 13.95
N THR A 264 6.75 7.87 14.23
CA THR A 264 5.58 8.75 14.37
C THR A 264 5.47 9.74 13.23
N LEU A 265 4.32 10.38 13.10
CA LEU A 265 4.13 11.44 12.11
C LEU A 265 5.08 12.63 12.38
N GLU A 266 5.33 12.94 13.65
CA GLU A 266 6.21 14.04 14.09
C GLU A 266 7.71 13.76 13.89
N ASP A 267 8.07 12.51 13.53
CA ASP A 267 9.44 12.18 13.19
C ASP A 267 9.86 12.69 11.82
N TYR A 268 8.90 12.99 10.93
CA TYR A 268 9.19 13.59 9.63
C TYR A 268 9.53 15.08 9.79
N PRO A 269 10.58 15.56 9.10
CA PRO A 269 11.06 16.93 9.26
C PRO A 269 10.07 17.98 8.72
N SER A 270 9.20 17.58 7.80
CA SER A 270 8.19 18.44 7.18
C SER A 270 6.87 18.49 7.96
N THR A 271 6.70 17.71 9.03
CA THR A 271 5.43 17.66 9.79
C THR A 271 5.19 18.94 10.57
N GLU A 272 6.25 19.54 11.12
CA GLU A 272 6.13 20.81 11.81
C GLU A 272 5.65 21.87 10.80
N LYS A 273 4.49 22.50 11.10
CA LYS A 273 3.88 23.58 10.32
C LYS A 273 3.29 23.25 8.95
N PHE A 274 3.26 21.98 8.52
CA PHE A 274 2.68 21.59 7.22
C PHE A 274 1.25 22.11 7.02
N ASN A 275 0.43 22.09 8.10
CA ASN A 275 -0.96 22.56 8.10
C ASN A 275 -1.18 23.79 9.00
N GLU A 276 -0.14 24.59 9.29
CA GLU A 276 -0.28 25.79 10.14
C GLU A 276 -0.99 26.96 9.42
N SER A 277 -0.79 27.08 8.10
CA SER A 277 -1.36 28.15 7.29
C SER A 277 -1.96 27.61 6.00
N PHE A 278 -3.06 28.22 5.57
CA PHE A 278 -3.71 27.89 4.30
C PHE A 278 -2.99 28.52 3.10
N ASP A 279 -2.47 29.74 3.28
CA ASP A 279 -1.94 30.52 2.16
C ASP A 279 -0.48 30.15 1.83
N TYR A 280 0.22 29.52 2.77
CA TYR A 280 1.63 29.19 2.63
C TYR A 280 2.04 28.03 3.55
N VAL A 281 3.11 27.35 3.16
CA VAL A 281 3.83 26.39 3.98
C VAL A 281 5.31 26.74 3.88
N ASP A 282 5.97 26.93 5.03
CA ASP A 282 7.41 27.21 5.08
C ASP A 282 8.18 25.88 5.07
N TYR A 283 8.96 25.64 4.01
CA TYR A 283 9.77 24.43 3.84
C TYR A 283 11.07 24.54 4.64
N ASN A 284 10.94 24.51 5.97
CA ASN A 284 12.03 24.73 6.92
C ASN A 284 13.07 23.60 6.92
N GLU A 285 12.68 22.40 6.47
CA GLU A 285 13.57 21.28 6.28
C GLU A 285 14.54 21.47 5.10
N ASP A 286 14.25 22.41 4.20
CA ASP A 286 15.07 22.75 3.03
C ASP A 286 15.44 21.48 2.23
N ILE A 287 16.72 21.21 1.99
CA ILE A 287 17.16 20.00 1.28
C ILE A 287 17.06 18.72 2.13
N TYR A 288 16.80 18.82 3.44
CA TYR A 288 16.69 17.68 4.35
C TYR A 288 15.28 17.06 4.29
N VAL A 289 14.89 16.58 3.12
CA VAL A 289 13.61 15.88 2.90
C VAL A 289 13.82 14.37 2.91
N GLY A 290 12.97 13.65 3.63
CA GLY A 290 12.96 12.19 3.68
C GLY A 290 14.30 11.63 4.15
N TYR A 291 14.88 10.69 3.39
CA TYR A 291 16.15 10.04 3.78
C TYR A 291 17.31 11.04 3.95
N ARG A 292 17.28 12.21 3.30
CA ARG A 292 18.33 13.22 3.49
C ARG A 292 18.35 13.74 4.93
N TYR A 293 17.19 13.88 5.56
CA TYR A 293 17.10 14.23 6.98
C TYR A 293 17.56 13.07 7.85
N PHE A 294 16.96 11.91 7.66
CA PHE A 294 17.18 10.75 8.54
C PHE A 294 18.63 10.26 8.53
N GLU A 295 19.31 10.31 7.38
CA GLU A 295 20.70 9.87 7.23
C GLU A 295 21.74 10.96 7.58
N THR A 296 21.33 12.22 7.77
CA THR A 296 22.26 13.35 8.00
C THR A 296 22.16 13.95 9.40
N ILE A 297 20.95 14.08 9.95
CA ILE A 297 20.74 14.74 11.24
C ILE A 297 21.05 13.76 12.37
N PRO A 298 21.87 14.15 13.37
CA PRO A 298 22.20 13.28 14.50
C PRO A 298 20.94 12.71 15.17
N ASP A 299 20.96 11.40 15.43
CA ASP A 299 19.90 10.63 16.07
C ASP A 299 18.57 10.52 15.29
N ALA A 300 18.44 11.13 14.11
CA ALA A 300 17.24 11.01 13.30
C ALA A 300 17.07 9.59 12.73
N ASP A 301 18.17 8.91 12.42
CA ASP A 301 18.22 7.51 11.94
C ASP A 301 17.50 6.53 12.88
N LYS A 302 17.52 6.80 14.19
CA LYS A 302 16.87 5.98 15.22
C LYS A 302 15.34 5.99 15.12
N LYS A 303 14.76 6.94 14.40
CA LYS A 303 13.31 7.08 14.17
C LYS A 303 12.82 6.29 12.96
N VAL A 304 13.73 5.69 12.19
CA VAL A 304 13.41 4.96 10.96
C VAL A 304 12.90 3.55 11.26
N VAL A 305 11.69 3.26 10.79
CA VAL A 305 11.09 1.92 10.82
C VAL A 305 11.58 1.12 9.61
N TYR A 306 11.46 1.66 8.40
CA TYR A 306 12.07 1.09 7.20
C TYR A 306 12.75 2.19 6.37
N PRO A 307 14.04 2.05 6.04
CA PRO A 307 14.76 3.10 5.33
C PRO A 307 14.36 3.17 3.85
N PHE A 308 14.64 4.32 3.22
CA PHE A 308 14.56 4.46 1.76
C PHE A 308 15.36 3.36 1.06
N GLY A 309 14.79 2.78 -0.01
CA GLY A 309 15.40 1.69 -0.76
C GLY A 309 15.34 0.32 -0.07
N TYR A 310 14.69 0.18 1.09
CA TYR A 310 14.53 -1.10 1.76
C TYR A 310 13.56 -2.03 1.02
N GLY A 311 13.83 -3.34 1.08
CA GLY A 311 12.96 -4.39 0.55
C GLY A 311 13.65 -5.75 0.64
N LEU A 312 12.91 -6.78 1.00
CA LEU A 312 13.41 -8.15 1.06
C LEU A 312 13.06 -8.92 -0.22
N SER A 313 13.68 -10.08 -0.37
CA SER A 313 13.40 -11.05 -1.43
C SER A 313 13.25 -12.44 -0.79
N TYR A 314 12.70 -13.41 -1.53
CA TYR A 314 12.70 -14.82 -1.11
C TYR A 314 14.06 -15.50 -1.29
N THR A 315 15.05 -14.79 -1.83
CA THR A 315 16.41 -15.27 -2.02
C THR A 315 17.41 -14.21 -1.56
N ASP A 316 18.65 -14.61 -1.39
CA ASP A 316 19.73 -13.71 -0.98
C ASP A 316 20.59 -13.28 -2.18
N PHE A 317 21.20 -12.09 -2.06
CA PHE A 317 22.08 -11.55 -3.07
C PHE A 317 23.42 -11.15 -2.47
N ASN A 318 24.50 -11.62 -3.07
CA ASN A 318 25.83 -11.11 -2.82
C ASN A 318 26.16 -9.98 -3.80
N ILE A 319 26.46 -8.79 -3.28
CA ILE A 319 26.77 -7.58 -4.04
C ILE A 319 28.25 -7.24 -3.82
N LYS A 320 29.02 -7.21 -4.90
CA LYS A 320 30.46 -6.92 -4.85
C LYS A 320 30.86 -5.86 -5.86
N VAL A 321 31.53 -4.80 -5.39
CA VAL A 321 32.25 -3.86 -6.26
C VAL A 321 33.45 -4.60 -6.87
N VAL A 322 33.48 -4.72 -8.20
CA VAL A 322 34.56 -5.39 -8.94
C VAL A 322 35.43 -4.42 -9.74
N GLY A 323 35.04 -3.15 -9.81
CA GLY A 323 35.82 -2.07 -10.40
C GLY A 323 35.30 -0.70 -9.97
N ALA A 324 36.19 0.27 -9.85
CA ALA A 324 35.88 1.67 -9.61
C ALA A 324 36.85 2.54 -10.42
N ALA A 325 36.33 3.56 -11.09
CA ALA A 325 37.12 4.55 -11.84
C ALA A 325 36.52 5.94 -11.60
N TYR A 326 37.35 6.97 -11.67
CA TYR A 326 36.90 8.35 -11.60
C TYR A 326 37.67 9.24 -12.58
N SER A 327 37.03 10.31 -13.03
CA SER A 327 37.58 11.42 -13.80
C SER A 327 37.09 12.74 -13.19
N ASP A 328 37.45 13.87 -13.79
CA ASP A 328 36.93 15.19 -13.36
C ASP A 328 35.42 15.34 -13.64
N GLU A 329 34.84 14.52 -14.51
CA GLU A 329 33.42 14.61 -14.94
C GLU A 329 32.54 13.46 -14.42
N GLU A 330 33.12 12.30 -14.08
CA GLU A 330 32.37 11.07 -13.81
C GLU A 330 33.02 10.18 -12.75
N ILE A 331 32.19 9.49 -11.97
CA ILE A 331 32.59 8.37 -11.11
C ILE A 331 31.83 7.12 -11.58
N VAL A 332 32.55 6.05 -11.91
CA VAL A 332 31.99 4.80 -12.44
C VAL A 332 32.30 3.65 -11.49
N PHE A 333 31.26 2.90 -11.10
CA PHE A 333 31.38 1.65 -10.36
C PHE A 333 30.89 0.46 -11.21
N THR A 334 31.65 -0.63 -11.22
CA THR A 334 31.19 -1.92 -11.76
C THR A 334 30.82 -2.84 -10.61
N ILE A 335 29.55 -3.23 -10.56
CA ILE A 335 29.00 -4.05 -9.47
C ILE A 335 28.58 -5.41 -10.02
N LYS A 336 29.07 -6.49 -9.39
CA LYS A 336 28.60 -7.84 -9.63
C LYS A 336 27.55 -8.21 -8.57
N VAL A 337 26.36 -8.59 -9.02
CA VAL A 337 25.27 -9.10 -8.18
C VAL A 337 25.10 -10.59 -8.48
N THR A 338 25.12 -11.44 -7.45
CA THR A 338 24.97 -12.90 -7.58
C THR A 338 23.84 -13.36 -6.66
N ASN A 339 22.84 -14.07 -7.21
CA ASN A 339 21.85 -14.80 -6.41
C ASN A 339 22.54 -16.01 -5.77
N THR A 340 22.49 -16.14 -4.45
CA THR A 340 23.28 -17.11 -3.66
C THR A 340 22.46 -18.21 -3.02
#